data_AF-A0A7S0ZNC3-F1
#
_entry.id   AF-A0A7S0ZNC3-F1
#
_cell.length_a   1.000
_cell.length_b   1.000
_cell.length_c   1.000
_cell.angle_alpha   90.00
_cell.angle_beta   90.00
_cell.angle_gamma   90.00
#
_symmetry.space_group_name_H-M   'P 1'
#
loop_
_entity.id
_entity.type
_entity.pdbx_description
1 polymer ?
#
loop_
_entity_poly.entity_id
_entity_poly.type
_entity_poly.pdbx_seq_one_letter_code
_entity_poly.pdbx_strand_id
1 'polypeptide(L)'
;EQLVTQQPERVATENEGRETLKQLDADLELLSKPDVLAFEIQTAWGTHILEYHCNDTCRDIAKQFCRERRLDDRLSGDLADRMEEKLKQPLALAQPKRPHGPKPKVVDLGDKNAVKRRVRALQKKLREMERLKNLPDSELDTLQREKLANEGEVRRTCESLERELNLLERLPRMVFDVETDTGLRFIEFRDGDSCLELSRVFCSQHALDDELIGPLAEHMKEKL
;
A
#
# COMPACT_ATOMS: atom_id res chain seq x y z
N GLU A 1 41.08 -26.48 -1.10
CA GLU A 1 40.72 -25.27 -0.34
C GLU A 1 39.93 -24.32 -1.24
N GLN A 2 38.65 -24.10 -0.97
CA GLN A 2 37.87 -23.00 -1.56
C GLN A 2 37.00 -22.44 -0.44
N LEU A 3 37.45 -21.31 0.12
CA LEU A 3 36.73 -20.54 1.13
C LEU A 3 35.68 -19.67 0.43
N VAL A 4 34.45 -19.81 0.91
CA VAL A 4 33.24 -19.12 0.49
C VAL A 4 33.29 -17.67 0.98
N THR A 5 33.32 -16.71 0.05
CA THR A 5 33.15 -15.28 0.32
C THR A 5 31.72 -14.88 -0.07
N GLN A 6 30.79 -14.86 0.88
CA GLN A 6 29.47 -14.23 0.73
C GLN A 6 28.95 -13.73 2.07
N GLN A 7 29.38 -12.54 2.54
CA GLN A 7 28.62 -11.73 3.51
C GLN A 7 29.00 -10.24 3.40
N PRO A 8 28.26 -9.45 2.59
CA PRO A 8 28.06 -8.04 2.95
C PRO A 8 26.59 -7.56 2.91
N GLU A 9 25.68 -8.21 2.16
CA GLU A 9 24.32 -7.67 1.93
C GLU A 9 23.35 -7.84 3.10
N ARG A 10 23.59 -8.79 4.01
CA ARG A 10 22.71 -9.00 5.18
C ARG A 10 22.83 -7.93 6.26
N VAL A 11 23.93 -7.16 6.27
CA VAL A 11 24.20 -6.16 7.32
C VAL A 11 23.51 -4.82 7.02
N ALA A 12 23.27 -4.51 5.75
CA ALA A 12 22.64 -3.23 5.34
C ALA A 12 21.15 -3.15 5.74
N THR A 13 20.41 -4.24 5.52
CA THR A 13 18.97 -4.31 5.83
C THR A 13 18.68 -4.33 7.33
N GLU A 14 19.58 -4.90 8.14
CA GLU A 14 19.45 -4.84 9.61
C GLU A 14 19.71 -3.44 10.18
N ASN A 15 20.55 -2.63 9.52
CA ASN A 15 20.81 -1.26 9.95
C ASN A 15 19.64 -0.32 9.61
N GLU A 16 19.02 -0.45 8.44
CA GLU A 16 17.82 0.31 8.07
C GLU A 16 16.63 0.00 9.00
N GLY A 17 16.48 -1.28 9.39
CA GLY A 17 15.49 -1.70 10.39
C GLY A 17 15.72 -1.09 11.77
N ARG A 18 16.98 -0.89 12.17
CA ARG A 18 17.32 -0.25 13.45
C ARG A 18 17.11 1.26 13.44
N GLU A 19 17.34 1.93 12.32
CA GLU A 19 17.07 3.36 12.19
C GLU A 19 15.58 3.67 12.20
N THR A 20 14.77 2.86 11.50
CA THR A 20 13.30 2.97 11.53
C THR A 20 12.73 2.69 12.92
N LEU A 21 13.25 1.71 13.65
CA LEU A 21 12.84 1.47 15.04
C LEU A 21 13.24 2.62 15.98
N LYS A 22 14.42 3.22 15.82
CA LYS A 22 14.82 4.41 16.59
C LYS A 22 13.95 5.62 16.28
N GLN A 23 13.55 5.80 15.02
CA GLN A 23 12.64 6.87 14.62
C GLN A 23 11.27 6.68 15.29
N LEU A 24 10.75 5.44 15.28
CA LEU A 24 9.47 5.11 15.92
C LEU A 24 9.50 5.23 17.46
N ASP A 25 10.61 4.87 18.10
CA ASP A 25 10.79 5.08 19.55
C ASP A 25 10.86 6.58 19.90
N ALA A 26 11.53 7.39 19.08
CA ALA A 26 11.55 8.84 19.25
C ALA A 26 10.14 9.46 19.06
N ASP A 27 9.40 8.98 18.06
CA ASP A 27 8.02 9.41 17.81
C ASP A 27 7.08 8.99 18.97
N LEU A 28 7.28 7.81 19.56
CA LEU A 28 6.55 7.35 20.74
C LEU A 28 6.89 8.14 22.01
N GLU A 29 8.16 8.52 22.19
CA GLU A 29 8.60 9.35 23.32
C GLU A 29 8.07 10.79 23.22
N LEU A 30 7.87 11.29 21.99
CA LEU A 30 7.15 12.53 21.69
C LEU A 30 5.66 12.44 22.06
N LEU A 31 5.00 11.33 21.72
CA LEU A 31 3.60 11.07 22.07
C LEU A 31 3.37 10.81 23.57
N SER A 32 4.43 10.50 24.31
CA SER A 32 4.41 10.25 25.77
C SER A 32 4.40 11.55 26.61
N LYS A 33 4.64 12.72 26.00
CA LYS A 33 4.55 14.02 26.70
C LYS A 33 3.15 14.60 26.54
N PRO A 34 2.31 14.62 27.60
CA PRO A 34 0.90 15.02 27.51
C PRO A 34 0.68 16.51 27.17
N ASP A 35 1.73 17.31 27.17
CA ASP A 35 1.69 18.77 26.96
C ASP A 35 2.21 19.22 25.58
N VAL A 36 2.60 18.27 24.70
CA VAL A 36 3.08 18.56 23.34
C VAL A 36 2.05 18.06 22.34
N LEU A 37 1.50 18.99 21.58
CA LEU A 37 0.59 18.68 20.50
C LEU A 37 1.31 18.98 19.18
N ALA A 38 1.06 18.15 18.16
CA ALA A 38 1.67 18.30 16.84
C ALA A 38 0.62 18.76 15.83
N PHE A 39 0.93 19.79 15.05
CA PHE A 39 0.07 20.31 14.00
C PHE A 39 0.72 20.13 12.64
N GLU A 40 0.08 19.35 11.76
CA GLU A 40 0.53 19.16 10.39
C GLU A 40 0.06 20.31 9.50
N ILE A 41 1.01 21.04 8.92
CA ILE A 41 0.76 22.10 7.94
C ILE A 41 1.25 21.63 6.57
N GLN A 42 0.34 21.67 5.60
CA GLN A 42 0.65 21.42 4.21
C GLN A 42 0.91 22.74 3.49
N THR A 43 2.10 22.88 2.92
CA THR A 43 2.50 24.02 2.11
C THR A 43 2.80 23.58 0.68
N ALA A 44 2.98 24.55 -0.23
CA ALA A 44 3.41 24.26 -1.61
C ALA A 44 4.78 23.55 -1.69
N TRP A 45 5.59 23.61 -0.61
CA TRP A 45 6.94 23.06 -0.56
C TRP A 45 7.04 21.78 0.28
N GLY A 46 5.91 21.25 0.77
CA GLY A 46 5.85 20.00 1.51
C GLY A 46 5.06 20.08 2.80
N THR A 47 5.08 18.96 3.51
CA THR A 47 4.43 18.78 4.81
C THR A 47 5.41 19.17 5.92
N HIS A 48 4.93 19.99 6.86
CA HIS A 48 5.67 20.40 8.03
C HIS A 48 4.89 20.06 9.29
N ILE A 49 5.55 19.43 10.25
CA ILE A 49 4.99 19.15 11.56
C ILE A 49 5.47 20.26 12.48
N LEU A 50 4.52 21.00 13.06
CA LEU A 50 4.81 22.00 14.07
C LEU A 50 4.49 21.42 15.43
N GLU A 51 5.50 21.33 16.27
CA GLU A 51 5.35 21.00 17.68
C GLU A 51 4.89 22.24 18.42
N TYR A 52 3.87 22.11 19.27
CA TYR A 52 3.45 23.19 20.14
C TYR A 52 3.22 22.72 21.56
N HIS A 53 3.61 23.59 22.50
CA HIS A 53 3.34 23.38 23.90
C HIS A 53 1.97 23.94 24.26
N CYS A 54 1.34 23.38 25.29
CA CYS A 54 0.03 23.80 25.79
C CYS A 54 -0.09 25.30 26.16
N ASN A 55 1.03 26.03 26.29
CA ASN A 55 1.07 27.46 26.57
C ASN A 55 1.28 28.34 25.32
N ASP A 56 1.53 27.75 24.15
CA ASP A 56 1.77 28.49 22.92
C ASP A 56 0.45 28.82 22.22
N THR A 57 0.27 30.06 21.76
CA THR A 57 -0.89 30.41 20.94
C THR A 57 -0.65 30.01 19.49
N CYS A 58 -1.71 29.64 18.75
CA CYS A 58 -1.62 29.36 17.30
C CYS A 58 -0.95 30.51 16.52
N ARG A 59 -1.10 31.74 17.01
CA ARG A 59 -0.47 32.93 16.45
C ARG A 59 1.04 32.99 16.67
N ASP A 60 1.52 32.57 17.83
CA ASP A 60 2.96 32.54 18.13
C ASP A 60 3.66 31.44 17.32
N ILE A 61 3.01 30.28 17.19
CA ILE A 61 3.49 29.16 16.39
C ILE A 61 3.55 29.53 14.90
N ALA A 62 2.49 30.16 14.37
CA ALA A 62 2.45 30.61 12.98
C ALA A 62 3.53 31.66 12.68
N LYS A 63 3.77 32.59 13.61
CA LYS A 63 4.86 33.58 13.49
C LYS A 63 6.23 32.92 13.50
N GLN A 64 6.45 31.97 14.41
CA GLN A 64 7.71 31.23 14.47
C GLN A 64 7.96 30.49 13.16
N PHE A 65 6.95 29.78 12.63
CA PHE A 65 7.05 29.08 11.35
C PHE A 65 7.38 30.04 10.19
N CYS A 66 6.68 31.17 10.09
CA CYS A 66 6.96 32.19 9.08
C CYS A 66 8.39 32.72 9.21
N ARG A 67 8.87 33.00 10.43
CA ARG A 67 10.23 33.48 10.68
C ARG A 67 11.29 32.45 10.30
N GLU A 68 11.12 31.19 10.68
CA GLU A 68 12.05 30.10 10.36
C GLU A 68 12.15 29.85 8.87
N ARG A 69 11.03 29.96 8.16
CA ARG A 69 10.93 29.74 6.70
C ARG A 69 11.16 31.00 5.88
N ARG A 70 11.49 32.14 6.51
CA ARG A 70 11.68 33.45 5.87
C ARG A 70 10.47 33.87 5.01
N LEU A 71 9.26 33.53 5.47
CA LEU A 71 7.99 33.93 4.86
C LEU A 71 7.57 35.31 5.39
N ASP A 72 6.69 36.00 4.65
CA ASP A 72 6.15 37.29 5.08
C ASP A 72 5.35 37.13 6.39
N ASP A 73 5.67 37.95 7.40
CA ASP A 73 5.00 37.95 8.71
C ASP A 73 3.48 38.17 8.60
N ARG A 74 3.01 38.80 7.52
CA ARG A 74 1.57 38.98 7.26
C ARG A 74 0.82 37.66 7.07
N LEU A 75 1.49 36.62 6.59
CA LEU A 75 0.89 35.29 6.39
C LEU A 75 0.66 34.54 7.72
N SER A 76 1.30 34.98 8.80
CA SER A 76 1.15 34.35 10.12
C SER A 76 -0.26 34.50 10.68
N GLY A 77 -0.98 35.57 10.34
CA GLY A 77 -2.37 35.78 10.75
C GLY A 77 -3.31 34.73 10.13
N ASP A 78 -3.34 34.66 8.80
CA ASP A 78 -4.18 33.71 8.06
C ASP A 78 -3.82 32.25 8.35
N LEU A 79 -2.56 31.97 8.70
CA LEU A 79 -2.14 30.64 9.13
C LEU A 79 -2.67 30.31 10.53
N ALA A 80 -2.54 31.24 11.48
CA ALA A 80 -3.03 31.07 12.85
C ALA A 80 -4.55 30.87 12.90
N ASP A 81 -5.30 31.65 12.13
CA ASP A 81 -6.77 31.56 12.09
C ASP A 81 -7.22 30.18 11.57
N ARG A 82 -6.55 29.64 10.53
CA ARG A 82 -6.80 28.28 10.02
C ARG A 82 -6.41 27.19 11.02
N MET A 83 -5.35 27.40 11.79
CA MET A 83 -4.96 26.47 12.85
C MET A 83 -6.02 26.43 13.96
N GLU A 84 -6.51 27.58 14.40
CA GLU A 84 -7.59 27.68 15.38
C GLU A 84 -8.91 27.09 14.89
N GLU A 85 -9.26 27.32 13.62
CA GLU A 85 -10.47 26.76 13.02
C GLU A 85 -10.42 25.23 12.98
N LYS A 86 -9.27 24.63 12.64
CA LYS A 86 -9.08 23.17 12.68
C LYS A 86 -9.16 22.61 14.10
N LEU A 87 -8.66 23.32 15.11
CA LEU A 87 -8.76 22.88 16.52
C LEU A 87 -10.21 22.93 17.05
N LYS A 88 -11.04 23.82 16.50
CA LYS A 88 -12.46 23.95 16.88
C LYS A 88 -13.36 22.90 16.21
N GLN A 89 -12.88 22.21 15.16
CA GLN A 89 -13.64 21.15 14.52
C GLN A 89 -13.52 19.84 15.34
N PRO A 90 -14.64 19.17 15.69
CA PRO A 90 -14.59 17.88 16.36
C PRO A 90 -13.85 16.88 15.45
N LEU A 91 -12.95 16.06 16.02
CA LEU A 91 -12.20 15.01 15.33
C LEU A 91 -13.13 13.96 14.70
N ALA A 92 -13.83 14.33 13.63
CA ALA A 92 -14.30 13.38 12.64
C ALA A 92 -13.06 12.95 11.86
N LEU A 93 -12.86 11.63 11.73
CA LEU A 93 -11.80 10.95 10.97
C LEU A 93 -11.84 11.32 9.48
N ALA A 94 -11.64 12.59 9.14
CA ALA A 94 -11.53 13.08 7.79
C ALA A 94 -10.06 12.98 7.39
N GLN A 95 -9.68 11.82 6.84
CA GLN A 95 -8.43 11.72 6.11
C GLN A 95 -8.42 12.78 4.98
N PRO A 96 -7.39 13.61 4.88
CA PRO A 96 -7.34 14.67 3.88
C PRO A 96 -7.15 14.06 2.49
N LYS A 97 -8.10 14.35 1.58
CA LYS A 97 -7.94 14.14 0.14
C LYS A 97 -6.85 15.08 -0.37
N ARG A 98 -5.66 14.52 -0.59
CA ARG A 98 -4.50 15.21 -1.19
C ARG A 98 -4.81 15.62 -2.64
N PRO A 99 -4.47 16.83 -3.08
CA PRO A 99 -4.30 17.13 -4.49
C PRO A 99 -2.88 16.69 -4.86
N HIS A 100 -2.75 15.49 -5.42
CA HIS A 100 -1.51 15.03 -6.03
C HIS A 100 -1.83 14.63 -7.45
N GLY A 101 -1.05 15.14 -8.40
CA GLY A 101 -1.03 14.62 -9.76
C GLY A 101 -0.84 13.10 -9.77
N PRO A 102 -1.14 12.45 -10.91
CA PRO A 102 -1.42 11.03 -10.98
C PRO A 102 -0.24 10.20 -10.45
N LYS A 103 -0.39 9.70 -9.22
CA LYS A 103 0.51 8.71 -8.63
C LYS A 103 -0.16 7.35 -8.81
N PRO A 104 0.47 6.41 -9.52
CA PRO A 104 -0.06 5.06 -9.64
C PRO A 104 -0.29 4.49 -8.24
N LYS A 105 -1.53 4.13 -7.93
CA LYS A 105 -1.84 3.41 -6.70
C LYS A 105 -1.49 1.95 -6.95
N VAL A 106 -0.30 1.56 -6.52
CA VAL A 106 0.06 0.16 -6.39
C VAL A 106 -0.83 -0.39 -5.28
N VAL A 107 -1.85 -1.15 -5.65
CA VAL A 107 -2.67 -1.85 -4.68
C VAL A 107 -1.81 -2.99 -4.15
N ASP A 108 -1.47 -2.96 -2.86
CA ASP A 108 -0.76 -4.07 -2.21
C ASP A 108 -1.73 -5.25 -2.04
N LEU A 109 -1.83 -6.03 -3.12
CA LEU A 109 -2.59 -7.26 -3.21
C LEU A 109 -1.71 -8.35 -2.58
N GLY A 110 -2.00 -8.71 -1.32
CA GLY A 110 -1.21 -9.67 -0.55
C GLY A 110 -0.70 -10.88 -1.35
N ASP A 111 0.48 -11.40 -0.98
CA ASP A 111 1.31 -12.29 -1.82
C ASP A 111 0.53 -13.40 -2.58
N LYS A 112 0.15 -13.08 -3.83
CA LYS A 112 -0.47 -13.99 -4.81
C LYS A 112 0.34 -15.28 -4.96
N ASN A 113 1.66 -15.21 -4.90
CA ASN A 113 2.53 -16.38 -5.02
C ASN A 113 2.48 -17.25 -3.75
N ALA A 114 2.30 -16.67 -2.56
CA ALA A 114 2.03 -17.44 -1.35
C ALA A 114 0.68 -18.18 -1.43
N VAL A 115 -0.38 -17.56 -1.96
CA VAL A 115 -1.67 -18.23 -2.18
C VAL A 115 -1.50 -19.38 -3.18
N LYS A 116 -0.83 -19.16 -4.32
CA LYS A 116 -0.53 -20.22 -5.32
C LYS A 116 0.22 -21.40 -4.70
N ARG A 117 1.23 -21.14 -3.87
CA ARG A 117 2.01 -22.20 -3.19
C ARG A 117 1.14 -23.03 -2.25
N ARG A 118 0.27 -22.37 -1.47
CA ARG A 118 -0.66 -23.04 -0.55
C ARG A 118 -1.67 -23.91 -1.29
N VAL A 119 -2.29 -23.41 -2.37
CA VAL A 119 -3.21 -24.18 -3.22
C VAL A 119 -2.52 -25.45 -3.75
N ARG A 120 -1.32 -25.33 -4.33
CA ARG A 120 -0.56 -26.49 -4.85
C ARG A 120 -0.26 -27.53 -3.77
N ALA A 121 0.08 -27.09 -2.56
CA ALA A 121 0.35 -27.98 -1.43
C ALA A 121 -0.90 -28.75 -1.00
N LEU A 122 -2.05 -28.08 -0.88
CA LEU A 122 -3.32 -28.72 -0.53
C LEU A 122 -3.82 -29.67 -1.63
N GLN A 123 -3.71 -29.29 -2.90
CA GLN A 123 -4.03 -30.18 -4.02
C GLN A 123 -3.14 -31.44 -4.02
N LYS A 124 -1.85 -31.31 -3.67
CA LYS A 124 -0.96 -32.47 -3.50
C LYS A 124 -1.45 -33.37 -2.34
N LYS A 125 -1.85 -32.78 -1.22
CA LYS A 125 -2.41 -33.50 -0.07
C LYS A 125 -3.72 -34.22 -0.43
N LEU A 126 -4.60 -33.58 -1.21
CA LEU A 126 -5.84 -34.20 -1.71
C LEU A 126 -5.56 -35.43 -2.59
N ARG A 127 -4.57 -35.34 -3.50
CA ARG A 127 -4.14 -36.51 -4.30
C ARG A 127 -3.55 -37.64 -3.45
N GLU A 128 -2.84 -37.32 -2.36
CA GLU A 128 -2.35 -38.34 -1.42
C GLU A 128 -3.51 -39.03 -0.70
N MET A 129 -4.48 -38.27 -0.20
CA MET A 129 -5.68 -38.82 0.46
C MET A 129 -6.52 -39.67 -0.50
N GLU A 130 -6.64 -39.28 -1.77
CA GLU A 130 -7.32 -40.07 -2.80
C GLU A 130 -6.61 -41.42 -3.05
N ARG A 131 -5.28 -41.46 -2.99
CA ARG A 131 -4.54 -42.73 -3.04
C ARG A 131 -4.80 -43.60 -1.82
N LEU A 132 -4.86 -43.01 -0.63
CA LEU A 132 -5.17 -43.73 0.61
C LEU A 132 -6.58 -44.33 0.59
N LYS A 133 -7.56 -43.65 -0.03
CA LYS A 133 -8.93 -44.17 -0.19
C LYS A 133 -9.03 -45.43 -1.06
N ASN A 134 -8.05 -45.64 -1.94
CA ASN A 134 -8.02 -46.83 -2.80
C ASN A 134 -7.40 -48.04 -2.09
N LEU A 135 -6.85 -47.88 -0.88
CA LEU A 135 -6.36 -48.97 -0.05
C LEU A 135 -7.50 -49.53 0.80
N PRO A 136 -7.48 -50.83 1.12
CA PRO A 136 -8.44 -51.40 2.06
C PRO A 136 -8.21 -50.87 3.47
N ASP A 137 -9.29 -50.68 4.24
CA ASP A 137 -9.24 -50.14 5.61
C ASP A 137 -8.32 -50.92 6.55
N SER A 138 -8.10 -52.21 6.29
CA SER A 138 -7.19 -53.07 7.05
C SER A 138 -5.71 -52.71 6.89
N GLU A 139 -5.34 -52.05 5.79
CA GLU A 139 -3.97 -51.60 5.50
C GLU A 139 -3.72 -50.17 6.00
N LEU A 140 -4.76 -49.46 6.44
CA LEU A 140 -4.65 -48.09 6.91
C LEU A 140 -4.27 -48.04 8.40
N ASP A 141 -3.18 -47.35 8.70
CA ASP A 141 -2.80 -47.02 10.08
C ASP A 141 -3.71 -45.93 10.68
N THR A 142 -3.65 -45.74 12.00
CA THR A 142 -4.48 -44.77 12.71
C THR A 142 -4.33 -43.35 12.18
N LEU A 143 -3.11 -42.95 11.81
CA LEU A 143 -2.77 -41.61 11.36
C LEU A 143 -3.26 -41.35 9.93
N GLN A 144 -3.28 -42.38 9.08
CA GLN A 144 -3.87 -42.36 7.74
C GLN A 144 -5.40 -42.26 7.79
N ARG A 145 -6.06 -42.96 8.73
CA ARG A 145 -7.50 -42.82 8.93
C ARG A 145 -7.88 -41.43 9.42
N GLU A 146 -7.11 -40.85 10.34
CA GLU A 146 -7.29 -39.46 10.77
C GLU A 146 -7.05 -38.46 9.61
N LYS A 147 -6.06 -38.70 8.75
CA LYS A 147 -5.86 -37.91 7.53
C LYS A 147 -7.10 -37.95 6.62
N LEU A 148 -7.69 -39.13 6.40
CA LEU A 148 -8.90 -39.28 5.60
C LEU A 148 -10.11 -38.60 6.26
N ALA A 149 -10.24 -38.68 7.59
CA ALA A 149 -11.29 -37.97 8.33
C ALA A 149 -11.22 -36.44 8.13
N ASN A 150 -10.01 -35.89 7.99
CA ASN A 150 -9.77 -34.45 7.78
C ASN A 150 -9.91 -33.99 6.31
N GLU A 151 -10.17 -34.90 5.36
CA GLU A 151 -10.22 -34.55 3.94
C GLU A 151 -11.26 -33.46 3.62
N GLY A 152 -12.44 -33.52 4.26
CA GLY A 152 -13.51 -32.55 4.04
C GLY A 152 -13.13 -31.12 4.47
N GLU A 153 -12.26 -30.97 5.47
CA GLU A 153 -11.70 -29.67 5.84
C GLU A 153 -10.66 -29.21 4.83
N VAL A 154 -9.72 -30.09 4.45
CA VAL A 154 -8.67 -29.79 3.46
C VAL A 154 -9.28 -29.35 2.12
N ARG A 155 -10.37 -30.01 1.69
CA ARG A 155 -11.09 -29.67 0.47
C ARG A 155 -11.72 -28.28 0.54
N ARG A 156 -12.42 -27.97 1.64
CA ARG A 156 -13.02 -26.64 1.87
C ARG A 156 -11.97 -25.52 1.88
N THR A 157 -10.83 -25.75 2.54
CA THR A 157 -9.71 -24.78 2.55
C THR A 157 -9.11 -24.60 1.16
N CYS A 158 -8.97 -25.68 0.39
CA CYS A 158 -8.48 -25.61 -0.99
C CYS A 158 -9.42 -24.79 -1.88
N GLU A 159 -10.73 -25.08 -1.84
CA GLU A 159 -11.74 -24.33 -2.61
C GLU A 159 -11.77 -22.85 -2.22
N SER A 160 -11.62 -22.53 -0.93
CA SER A 160 -11.55 -21.14 -0.46
C SER A 160 -10.34 -20.41 -1.03
N LEU A 161 -9.15 -21.03 -0.99
CA LEU A 161 -7.92 -20.43 -1.50
C LEU A 161 -7.92 -20.34 -3.04
N GLU A 162 -8.58 -21.25 -3.74
CA GLU A 162 -8.78 -21.17 -5.19
C GLU A 162 -9.67 -19.98 -5.58
N ARG A 163 -10.73 -19.72 -4.81
CA ARG A 163 -11.56 -18.51 -5.00
C ARG A 163 -10.77 -17.23 -4.71
N GLU A 164 -10.02 -17.20 -3.62
CA GLU A 164 -9.13 -16.06 -3.29
C GLU A 164 -8.10 -15.83 -4.41
N LEU A 165 -7.47 -16.89 -4.89
CA LEU A 165 -6.52 -16.81 -5.99
C LEU A 165 -7.17 -16.27 -7.28
N ASN A 166 -8.38 -16.71 -7.58
CA ASN A 166 -9.13 -16.23 -8.75
C ASN A 166 -9.40 -14.72 -8.67
N LEU A 167 -9.76 -14.22 -7.48
CA LEU A 167 -9.93 -12.79 -7.24
C LEU A 167 -8.60 -12.05 -7.42
N LEU A 168 -7.53 -12.53 -6.80
CA LEU A 168 -6.18 -11.94 -6.92
C LEU A 168 -5.63 -11.98 -8.35
N GLU A 169 -6.04 -12.95 -9.17
CA GLU A 169 -5.66 -13.02 -10.59
C GLU A 169 -6.43 -12.06 -11.48
N ARG A 170 -7.63 -11.65 -11.06
CA ARG A 170 -8.48 -10.72 -11.80
C ARG A 170 -8.25 -9.26 -11.43
N LEU A 171 -7.59 -9.00 -10.30
CA LEU A 171 -7.41 -7.64 -9.79
C LEU A 171 -6.34 -6.85 -10.56
N PRO A 172 -6.57 -5.54 -10.69
CA PRO A 172 -5.61 -4.48 -10.94
C PRO A 172 -4.18 -4.75 -10.53
N ARG A 173 -3.18 -4.98 -11.39
CA ARG A 173 -1.80 -4.83 -10.88
C ARG A 173 -1.53 -3.37 -10.55
N MET A 174 -1.94 -2.48 -11.45
CA MET A 174 -1.84 -1.03 -11.28
C MET A 174 -3.07 -0.35 -11.85
N VAL A 175 -3.44 0.77 -11.26
CA VAL A 175 -4.47 1.67 -11.79
C VAL A 175 -3.83 3.02 -12.07
N PHE A 176 -3.97 3.48 -13.30
CA PHE A 176 -3.50 4.80 -13.73
C PHE A 176 -4.67 5.78 -13.73
N ASP A 177 -4.52 6.83 -12.95
CA ASP A 177 -5.46 7.94 -12.90
C ASP A 177 -5.15 8.89 -14.09
N VAL A 178 -6.12 9.15 -14.96
CA VAL A 178 -5.97 10.01 -16.14
C VAL A 178 -6.99 11.14 -16.08
N GLU A 179 -6.51 12.38 -16.02
CA GLU A 179 -7.36 13.56 -16.08
C GLU A 179 -7.80 13.80 -17.53
N THR A 180 -9.11 13.81 -17.75
CA THR A 180 -9.74 14.15 -19.02
C THR A 180 -10.58 15.40 -18.86
N ASP A 181 -11.00 16.03 -19.96
CA ASP A 181 -11.91 17.17 -19.93
C ASP A 181 -13.25 16.85 -19.24
N THR A 182 -13.63 15.57 -19.19
CA THR A 182 -14.84 15.08 -18.52
C THR A 182 -14.63 14.69 -17.05
N GLY A 183 -13.41 14.88 -16.53
CA GLY A 183 -12.99 14.51 -15.18
C GLY A 183 -12.00 13.35 -15.14
N LEU A 184 -11.80 12.80 -13.94
CA LEU A 184 -10.83 11.73 -13.70
C LEU A 184 -11.34 10.38 -14.20
N ARG A 185 -10.52 9.68 -14.98
CA ARG A 185 -10.77 8.33 -15.51
C ARG A 185 -9.62 7.39 -15.11
N PHE A 186 -9.83 6.09 -15.31
CA PHE A 186 -8.90 5.07 -14.82
C PHE A 186 -8.53 4.09 -15.93
N ILE A 187 -7.24 3.72 -15.98
CA ILE A 187 -6.75 2.59 -16.79
C ILE A 187 -6.30 1.50 -15.83
N GLU A 188 -6.97 0.34 -15.92
CA GLU A 188 -6.59 -0.86 -15.20
C GLU A 188 -5.51 -1.62 -15.97
N PHE A 189 -4.33 -1.78 -15.37
CA PHE A 189 -3.24 -2.57 -15.93
C PHE A 189 -3.13 -3.93 -15.23
N ARG A 190 -3.05 -5.01 -16.01
CA ARG A 190 -2.89 -6.39 -15.55
C ARG A 190 -1.64 -7.04 -16.15
N ASP A 191 -1.16 -8.11 -15.51
CA ASP A 191 -0.03 -8.87 -16.02
C ASP A 191 -0.35 -9.46 -17.41
N GLY A 192 0.43 -9.05 -18.42
CA GLY A 192 0.25 -9.46 -19.82
C GLY A 192 -0.43 -8.41 -20.71
N ASP A 193 -0.94 -7.33 -20.14
CA ASP A 193 -1.52 -6.24 -20.92
C ASP A 193 -0.44 -5.44 -21.68
N SER A 194 -0.78 -5.00 -22.89
CA SER A 194 0.04 -4.06 -23.66
C SER A 194 -0.34 -2.63 -23.27
N CYS A 195 0.62 -1.85 -22.75
CA CYS A 195 0.41 -0.43 -22.46
C CYS A 195 -0.11 0.34 -23.69
N LEU A 196 0.35 -0.03 -24.89
CA LEU A 196 -0.08 0.62 -26.13
C LEU A 196 -1.54 0.32 -26.45
N GLU A 197 -1.96 -0.94 -26.30
CA GLU A 197 -3.37 -1.31 -26.54
C GLU A 197 -4.29 -0.72 -25.48
N LEU A 198 -3.88 -0.71 -24.22
CA LEU A 198 -4.64 -0.06 -23.15
C LEU A 198 -4.81 1.44 -23.40
N SER A 199 -3.75 2.16 -23.76
CA SER A 199 -3.83 3.58 -24.11
C SER A 199 -4.72 3.82 -25.32
N ARG A 200 -4.65 2.97 -26.36
CA ARG A 200 -5.52 3.07 -27.54
C ARG A 200 -6.99 2.87 -27.19
N VAL A 201 -7.31 1.81 -26.44
CA VAL A 201 -8.68 1.52 -26.00
C VAL A 201 -9.21 2.65 -25.14
N PHE A 202 -8.41 3.16 -24.21
CA PHE A 202 -8.78 4.27 -23.35
C PHE A 202 -9.07 5.56 -24.15
N CYS A 203 -8.18 5.95 -25.07
CA CYS A 203 -8.39 7.14 -25.90
C CYS A 203 -9.64 7.01 -26.77
N SER A 204 -9.86 5.83 -27.37
CA SER A 204 -11.06 5.55 -28.16
C SER A 204 -12.35 5.61 -27.33
N GLN A 205 -12.36 5.07 -26.11
CA GLN A 205 -13.53 5.06 -25.23
C GLN A 205 -13.90 6.46 -24.70
N HIS A 206 -12.90 7.33 -24.53
CA HIS A 206 -13.10 8.66 -23.98
C HIS A 206 -13.03 9.78 -25.04
N ALA A 207 -13.01 9.41 -26.33
CA ALA A 207 -12.91 10.33 -27.46
C ALA A 207 -11.75 11.33 -27.32
N LEU A 208 -10.59 10.83 -26.90
CA LEU A 208 -9.34 11.59 -26.81
C LEU A 208 -8.54 11.45 -28.11
N ASP A 209 -7.66 12.41 -28.37
CA ASP A 209 -6.82 12.42 -29.57
C ASP A 209 -5.86 11.22 -29.63
N ASP A 210 -5.74 10.61 -30.82
CA ASP A 210 -4.85 9.47 -31.06
C ASP A 210 -3.37 9.81 -30.82
N GLU A 211 -3.00 11.09 -30.89
CA GLU A 211 -1.65 11.58 -30.57
C GLU A 211 -1.26 11.33 -29.10
N LEU A 212 -2.25 11.22 -28.20
CA LEU A 212 -2.03 10.95 -26.78
C LEU A 212 -1.72 9.47 -26.48
N ILE A 213 -1.99 8.57 -27.43
CA ILE A 213 -1.79 7.12 -27.22
C ILE A 213 -0.31 6.80 -26.94
N GLY A 214 0.61 7.38 -27.72
CA GLY A 214 2.04 7.17 -27.58
C GLY A 214 2.58 7.64 -26.23
N PRO A 215 2.43 8.95 -25.90
CA PRO A 215 2.86 9.50 -24.61
C PRO A 215 2.25 8.79 -23.41
N LEU A 216 0.97 8.43 -23.46
CA LEU A 216 0.30 7.72 -22.37
C LEU A 216 0.86 6.30 -22.20
N ALA A 217 1.11 5.59 -23.30
CA ALA A 217 1.70 4.25 -23.25
C ALA A 217 3.16 4.27 -22.75
N GLU A 218 3.94 5.29 -23.12
CA GLU A 218 5.30 5.50 -22.58
C GLU A 218 5.25 5.79 -21.08
N HIS A 219 4.37 6.70 -20.65
CA HIS A 219 4.19 7.01 -19.24
C HIS A 219 3.82 5.77 -18.42
N MET A 220 2.89 4.94 -18.92
CA MET A 220 2.55 3.68 -18.25
C MET A 220 3.77 2.77 -18.13
N LYS A 221 4.56 2.60 -19.20
CA LYS A 221 5.78 1.76 -19.18
C LYS A 221 6.83 2.25 -18.19
N GLU A 222 7.03 3.56 -18.05
CA GLU A 222 7.98 4.13 -17.09
C GLU A 222 7.60 3.85 -15.63
N LYS A 223 6.32 3.58 -15.36
CA LYS A 223 5.80 3.38 -14.00
C LYS A 223 5.63 1.91 -13.58
N LEU A 224 5.72 0.97 -14.52
CA LEU A 224 5.57 -0.48 -14.28
C LEU A 224 6.81 -1.12 -13.64
#